data_AF-A0A1X1WPS9-F1
#
_entry.id   AF-A0A1X1WPS9-F1
#
_cell.length_a   1.000
_cell.length_b   1.000
_cell.length_c   1.000
_cell.angle_alpha   90.00
_cell.angle_beta   90.00
_cell.angle_gamma   90.00
#
_symmetry.space_group_name_H-M   'P 1'
#
loop_
_entity.id
_entity.type
_entity.pdbx_description
1 polymer ?
#
loop_
_entity_poly.entity_id
_entity_poly.type
_entity_poly.pdbx_seq_one_letter_code
_entity_poly.pdbx_strand_id
1 'polypeptide(L)' 'MRERVAKAVSSPDCPPRDLAALTRRLQEIAKEIEVLDERAAQDPPADRGDVDSSFDASAI' A
#
# COMPACT_ATOMS: atom_id res chain seq x y z
N MET A 1 4.50 1.31 2.55
CA MET A 1 5.74 0.50 2.45
C MET A 1 6.40 0.64 1.08
N ARG A 2 5.68 0.38 -0.02
CA ARG A 2 6.13 0.55 -1.42
C ARG A 2 6.94 1.84 -1.67
N GLU A 3 6.40 2.99 -1.28
CA GLU A 3 7.02 4.30 -1.49
C GLU A 3 8.39 4.45 -0.83
N ARG A 4 8.56 3.90 0.37
CA ARG A 4 9.85 3.93 1.09
C ARG A 4 10.91 3.14 0.35
N VAL A 5 10.55 1.97 -0.19
CA VAL A 5 11.44 1.12 -0.98
C VAL A 5 11.77 1.78 -2.31
N ALA A 6 10.77 2.34 -3.00
CA ALA A 6 10.97 3.08 -4.25
C ALA A 6 11.95 4.25 -4.07
N LYS A 7 11.77 5.05 -3.01
CA LYS A 7 12.68 6.14 -2.67
C LYS A 7 14.11 5.65 -2.41
N ALA A 8 14.28 4.52 -1.71
CA ALA A 8 15.59 3.96 -1.42
C ALA A 8 16.31 3.45 -2.69
N VAL A 9 15.58 2.80 -3.60
CA VAL A 9 16.12 2.31 -4.90
C VAL A 9 16.49 3.46 -5.84
N SER A 10 15.72 4.54 -5.82
CA SER A 10 16.00 5.74 -6.64
C SER A 10 17.07 6.65 -6.06
N SER A 11 17.60 6.35 -4.87
CA SER A 11 18.67 7.12 -4.26
C SER A 11 19.99 6.87 -5.01
N PRO A 12 20.75 7.92 -5.37
CA PRO A 12 22.07 7.75 -5.99
C PRO A 12 23.08 7.05 -5.05
N ASP A 13 22.85 7.13 -3.74
CA ASP A 13 23.70 6.52 -2.71
C ASP A 13 23.28 5.08 -2.35
N CYS A 14 22.37 4.46 -3.12
CA CYS A 14 21.93 3.10 -2.85
C CYS A 14 23.08 2.10 -3.11
N PRO A 15 23.58 1.37 -2.09
CA PRO A 15 24.67 0.44 -2.30
C PRO A 15 24.21 -0.72 -3.21
N PRO A 16 25.06 -1.24 -4.12
CA PRO A 16 24.65 -2.22 -5.13
C PRO A 16 23.99 -3.50 -4.57
N ARG A 17 24.42 -3.93 -3.38
CA ARG A 17 23.85 -5.07 -2.67
C ARG A 17 22.38 -4.81 -2.27
N ASP A 18 22.09 -3.61 -1.78
CA ASP A 18 20.74 -3.24 -1.37
C ASP A 18 19.89 -2.91 -2.59
N LEU A 19 20.48 -2.32 -3.64
CA LEU A 19 19.78 -2.01 -4.90
C LEU A 19 19.12 -3.26 -5.50
N ALA A 20 19.85 -4.37 -5.59
CA ALA A 20 19.32 -5.63 -6.12
C ALA A 20 18.18 -6.18 -5.23
N ALA A 21 18.38 -6.21 -3.91
CA ALA A 21 17.39 -6.73 -2.97
C ALA A 21 16.12 -5.87 -2.91
N LEU A 22 16.28 -4.54 -2.85
CA LEU A 22 15.18 -3.58 -2.76
C LEU A 22 14.40 -3.49 -4.09
N THR A 23 15.07 -3.59 -5.24
CA THR A 23 14.39 -3.61 -6.55
C THR A 23 13.52 -4.86 -6.68
N ARG A 24 14.03 -6.03 -6.29
CA ARG A 24 13.23 -7.25 -6.26
C ARG A 24 12.04 -7.11 -5.30
N ARG A 25 12.28 -6.58 -4.10
CA ARG A 25 11.22 -6.35 -3.11
C ARG A 25 10.16 -5.37 -3.63
N LEU A 26 10.54 -4.36 -4.39
CA LEU A 26 9.62 -3.41 -5.01
C LEU A 26 8.73 -4.08 -6.04
N GLN A 27 9.27 -4.97 -6.87
CA GLN A 27 8.51 -5.75 -7.85
C GLN A 27 7.53 -6.71 -7.18
N GLU A 28 7.94 -7.36 -6.09
CA GLU A 28 7.07 -8.24 -5.29
C GLU A 28 5.89 -7.46 -4.70
N ILE A 29 6.16 -6.30 -4.07
CA ILE A 29 5.10 -5.45 -3.51
C ILE A 29 4.14 -4.96 -4.61
N ALA A 30 4.65 -4.63 -5.81
CA ALA A 30 3.80 -4.21 -6.91
C ALA A 30 2.83 -5.33 -7.35
N LYS A 31 3.33 -6.55 -7.51
CA LYS A 31 2.50 -7.72 -7.84
C LYS A 31 1.49 -8.05 -6.74
N GLU A 32 1.89 -7.95 -5.48
CA GLU A 32 0.97 -8.16 -4.34
C GLU A 32 -0.19 -7.16 -4.36
N ILE A 33 0.08 -5.89 -4.70
CA ILE A 33 -0.95 -4.86 -4.84
C ILE A 33 -1.87 -5.18 -6.02
N GLU A 34 -1.34 -5.54 -7.18
CA GLU A 34 -2.15 -5.93 -8.35
C GLU A 34 -3.10 -7.09 -8.02
N VAL A 35 -2.60 -8.12 -7.31
CA VAL A 35 -3.44 -9.25 -6.86
C VAL A 35 -4.53 -8.79 -5.88
N LEU A 36 -4.25 -7.84 -5.00
CA LEU A 36 -5.25 -7.29 -4.08
C LEU A 36 -6.31 -6.47 -4.82
N ASP A 37 -5.89 -5.68 -5.80
CA ASP A 37 -6.80 -4.88 -6.64
C ASP A 37 -7.70 -5.79 -7.48
N GLU A 38 -7.13 -6.84 -8.08
CA GLU A 38 -7.89 -7.87 -8.81
C GLU A 38 -8.93 -8.55 -7.92
N ARG A 39 -8.55 -8.93 -6.69
CA ARG A 39 -9.48 -9.51 -5.72
C ARG A 39 -10.58 -8.53 -5.32
N ALA A 40 -10.22 -7.27 -5.06
CA ALA A 40 -11.18 -6.22 -4.72
C ALA A 40 -12.14 -5.89 -5.88
N ALA A 41 -11.74 -6.12 -7.12
CA ALA A 41 -12.60 -5.98 -8.30
C ALA A 41 -13.51 -7.20 -8.52
N GLN A 42 -13.09 -8.39 -8.07
CA GLN A 42 -13.88 -9.62 -8.16
C GLN A 42 -14.90 -9.75 -7.01
N ASP A 43 -14.59 -9.21 -5.84
CA ASP A 43 -15.56 -9.05 -4.77
C ASP A 43 -16.45 -7.82 -5.04
N PRO A 44 -17.79 -7.93 -4.94
CA PRO A 44 -18.64 -6.75 -4.95
C PRO A 44 -18.17 -5.81 -3.83
N PRO A 45 -18.20 -4.47 -4.04
CA PRO A 45 -17.68 -3.53 -3.08
C PRO A 45 -18.29 -3.85 -1.72
N ALA A 46 -17.45 -4.30 -0.78
CA ALA A 46 -17.84 -4.41 0.61
C ALA A 46 -18.38 -3.02 0.96
N ASP A 47 -19.68 -2.96 1.23
CA ASP A 47 -20.37 -1.78 1.70
C ASP A 47 -19.60 -1.30 2.93
N ARG A 48 -18.63 -0.41 2.72
CA ARG A 48 -18.04 0.38 3.77
C ARG A 48 -19.13 1.39 4.08
N GLY A 49 -20.13 0.89 4.81
CA GLY A 49 -21.25 1.68 5.26
C GLY A 49 -20.70 2.98 5.80
N ASP A 50 -21.28 4.08 5.33
CA ASP A 50 -20.90 5.42 5.70
C ASP A 50 -20.86 5.48 7.23
N VAL A 51 -19.65 5.59 7.79
CA VAL A 51 -19.50 5.69 9.24
C VAL A 51 -19.97 7.08 9.61
N ASP A 52 -21.14 7.15 10.24
CA ASP A 52 -21.67 8.40 10.78
C ASP A 52 -20.61 9.03 11.69
N SER A 53 -19.99 10.08 11.16
CA SER A 53 -18.91 10.83 11.81
C SER A 53 -19.46 11.93 12.72
N SER A 54 -20.78 11.99 12.90
CA SER A 54 -21.43 12.86 13.87
C SER A 54 -21.21 12.34 15.29
N PHE A 55 -20.07 12.71 15.89
CA PHE A 55 -19.87 12.56 17.33
C PHE A 55 -20.79 13.55 18.08
N ASP A 56 -21.82 13.03 18.76
CA ASP A 56 -22.72 13.83 19.60
C ASP A 56 -22.16 13.98 21.03
N ALA A 57 -21.54 15.13 21.29
CA ALA A 57 -20.97 15.48 22.58
C ALA A 57 -22.03 15.85 23.65
N SER A 58 -23.32 15.92 23.30
CA SER A 58 -24.41 16.22 24.26
C SER A 58 -24.85 15.02 25.09
N ALA A 59 -24.34 13.83 24.77
CA ALA A 59 -24.65 12.57 25.46
C ALA A 59 -23.70 12.25 26.65
N ILE A 60 -22.82 13.18 27.04
CA ILE A 60 -21.90 13.08 28.20
C ILE A 60 -22.28 14.11 29.26
#